data_AF-S6SVX2-F1
#
_entry.id   AF-S6SVX2-F1
#
_cell.length_a   1.000
_cell.length_b   1.000
_cell.length_c   1.000
_cell.angle_alpha   90.00
_cell.angle_beta   90.00
_cell.angle_gamma   90.00
#
_symmetry.space_group_name_H-M   'P 1'
#
loop_
_entity.id
_entity.type
_entity.pdbx_description
1 polymer ?
#
loop_
_entity_poly.entity_id
_entity_poly.type
_entity_poly.pdbx_seq_one_letter_code
_entity_poly.pdbx_strand_id
1 'polypeptide(L)' 'MATGTVGMITDPAQAEHILRTGQADIILLARELLRDPYWPLRADEDLGGRLATWPAQYQRATHRDQPIHESDLRD' A
#
# COMPACT_ATOMS: atom_id res chain seq x y z
N MET A 1 -7.73 11.57 19.71
CA MET A 1 -6.28 11.71 19.47
C MET A 1 -5.92 10.71 18.41
N ALA A 2 -5.08 11.07 17.44
CA ALA A 2 -4.66 10.13 16.40
C ALA A 2 -3.64 9.12 16.96
N THR A 3 -3.74 7.84 16.60
CA THR A 3 -2.85 6.76 17.04
C THR A 3 -2.28 5.99 15.85
N GLY A 4 -1.02 5.57 15.99
CA GLY A 4 -0.36 4.67 15.06
C GLY A 4 -0.03 3.35 15.73
N THR A 5 -0.28 2.22 15.06
CA THR A 5 0.07 0.89 15.55
C THR A 5 1.30 0.33 14.83
N VAL A 6 2.07 -0.50 15.54
CA VAL A 6 3.31 -1.11 15.05
C VAL A 6 3.51 -2.48 15.71
N GLY A 7 4.22 -3.36 15.01
CA GLY A 7 4.70 -4.63 15.55
C GLY A 7 3.97 -5.83 14.97
N MET A 8 4.72 -6.68 14.26
CA MET A 8 4.22 -7.94 13.67
C MET A 8 2.98 -7.76 12.78
N ILE A 9 2.89 -6.62 12.09
CA ILE A 9 1.93 -6.40 11.02
C ILE A 9 2.66 -6.74 9.71
N THR A 10 2.20 -7.79 9.05
CA THR A 10 2.83 -8.30 7.81
C THR A 10 1.80 -8.59 6.72
N ASP A 11 0.55 -8.85 7.10
CA ASP A 11 -0.54 -9.17 6.19
C ASP A 11 -1.41 -7.93 5.91
N PRO A 12 -1.67 -7.58 4.64
CA PRO A 12 -2.61 -6.52 4.28
C PRO A 12 -3.99 -6.66 4.93
N ALA A 13 -4.52 -7.88 5.05
CA ALA A 13 -5.84 -8.10 5.67
C ALA A 13 -5.85 -7.73 7.17
N GLN A 14 -4.74 -7.99 7.87
CA GLN A 14 -4.56 -7.58 9.26
C GLN A 14 -4.54 -6.05 9.38
N ALA A 15 -3.79 -5.37 8.49
CA ALA A 15 -3.72 -3.92 8.46
C ALA A 15 -5.09 -3.28 8.20
N GLU A 16 -5.82 -3.77 7.20
CA GLU A 16 -7.17 -3.29 6.87
C GLU A 16 -8.15 -3.51 8.03
N HIS A 17 -8.09 -4.67 8.69
CA HIS A 17 -8.94 -4.94 9.85
C HIS A 17 -8.72 -3.94 10.98
N ILE A 18 -7.46 -3.63 11.32
CA ILE A 18 -7.11 -2.65 12.36
C ILE A 18 -7.70 -1.28 12.03
N LEU A 19 -7.56 -0.82 10.77
CA LEU A 19 -8.08 0.46 10.31
C LEU A 19 -9.62 0.47 10.32
N ARG A 20 -10.25 -0.55 9.75
CA ARG A 20 -11.71 -0.65 9.63
C ARG A 20 -12.42 -0.76 10.96
N THR A 21 -11.78 -1.36 11.97
CA THR A 21 -12.33 -1.48 13.32
C THR A 21 -11.98 -0.29 14.23
N GLY A 22 -11.21 0.68 13.72
CA GLY A 22 -10.83 1.88 14.48
C GLY A 22 -9.85 1.61 15.62
N GLN A 23 -9.07 0.52 15.55
CA GLN A 23 -8.05 0.22 16.56
C GLN A 23 -6.84 1.17 16.47
N ALA A 24 -6.58 1.70 15.27
CA ALA A 24 -5.59 2.75 15.03
C ALA A 24 -5.97 3.57 13.79
N ASP A 25 -5.40 4.77 13.67
CA ASP A 25 -5.60 5.64 12.50
C ASP A 25 -4.54 5.37 11.41
N ILE A 26 -3.37 4.85 11.79
CA ILE A 26 -2.23 4.62 10.89
C ILE A 26 -1.53 3.29 11.22
N ILE A 27 -1.04 2.61 10.19
CA ILE A 27 -0.21 1.41 10.29
C ILE A 27 1.26 1.77 10.05
N LEU A 28 2.14 1.38 10.97
CA LEU A 28 3.59 1.55 10.85
C LEU A 28 4.25 0.20 10.58
N LEU A 29 4.95 0.09 9.44
CA LEU A 29 5.69 -1.10 9.05
C LEU A 29 7.20 -0.89 9.22
N ALA A 30 7.90 -1.94 9.65
CA ALA A 30 9.34 -1.92 9.85
C ALA A 30 10.02 -3.06 9.08
N ARG A 31 10.22 -4.21 9.73
CA ARG A 31 10.88 -5.38 9.12
C ARG A 31 10.21 -5.86 7.84
N GLU A 32 8.92 -5.66 7.72
CA GLU A 32 8.18 -6.04 6.52
C GLU A 32 8.57 -5.19 5.31
N LEU A 33 8.72 -3.87 5.47
CA LEU A 33 9.22 -3.00 4.39
C LEU A 33 10.67 -3.29 4.01
N LEU A 34 11.48 -3.86 4.91
CA LEU A 34 12.83 -4.30 4.58
C LEU A 34 12.84 -5.61 3.77
N ARG A 35 11.85 -6.48 3.99
CA ARG A 35 11.70 -7.75 3.26
C ARG A 35 11.04 -7.54 1.90
N ASP A 36 10.03 -6.68 1.86
CA ASP A 36 9.22 -6.35 0.70
C ASP A 36 9.05 -4.81 0.65
N PRO A 37 9.93 -4.09 -0.06
CA PRO A 37 9.83 -2.63 -0.16
C PRO A 37 8.59 -2.18 -0.97
N TYR A 38 8.00 -3.08 -1.77
CA TYR A 38 6.78 -2.83 -2.53
C TYR A 38 5.52 -3.32 -1.80
N TRP A 39 5.64 -3.66 -0.51
CA TRP A 39 4.51 -4.10 0.31
C TRP A 39 3.24 -3.26 0.13
N PRO A 40 3.29 -1.90 0.06
CA PRO A 40 2.07 -1.11 -0.12
C PRO A 40 1.39 -1.35 -1.47
N LEU A 41 2.15 -1.57 -2.55
CA LEU A 41 1.60 -1.86 -3.87
C LEU A 41 0.94 -3.24 -3.89
N ARG A 42 1.61 -4.24 -3.31
CA ARG A 42 1.05 -5.58 -3.16
C ARG A 42 -0.17 -5.59 -2.24
N ALA A 43 -0.16 -4.79 -1.17
CA ALA A 43 -1.29 -4.66 -0.26
C ALA A 43 -2.54 -4.08 -0.95
N ASP A 44 -2.37 -3.11 -1.85
CA ASP A 44 -3.47 -2.60 -2.68
C ASP A 44 -4.07 -3.74 -3.52
N GLU A 45 -3.22 -4.53 -4.20
CA GLU A 45 -3.66 -5.68 -5.01
C GLU A 45 -4.35 -6.75 -4.17
N ASP A 46 -3.77 -7.15 -3.03
CA ASP A 46 -4.30 -8.18 -2.12
C ASP A 46 -5.68 -7.78 -1.54
N LEU A 47 -5.91 -6.48 -1.34
CA LEU A 47 -7.19 -5.94 -0.87
C LEU A 47 -8.18 -5.64 -2.01
N GLY A 48 -7.85 -6.02 -3.25
CA GLY A 48 -8.67 -5.77 -4.44
C GLY A 48 -8.73 -4.31 -4.87
N GLY A 49 -7.83 -3.48 -4.32
CA GLY A 49 -7.63 -2.09 -4.69
C GLY A 49 -6.96 -1.92 -6.05
N ARG A 50 -7.12 -0.73 -6.61
CA ARG A 50 -6.43 -0.25 -7.81
C ARG A 50 -6.10 1.23 -7.68
N LEU A 51 -5.68 1.61 -6.48
CA LEU A 51 -5.49 3.00 -6.07
C LEU A 51 -4.02 3.32 -5.84
N ALA A 52 -3.18 2.29 -5.71
CA ALA A 52 -1.74 2.46 -5.57
C ALA A 52 -1.16 3.25 -6.75
N THR A 53 -0.45 4.34 -6.42
CA THR A 53 0.31 5.11 -7.41
C THR A 53 1.64 4.42 -7.66
N TRP A 54 1.87 4.04 -8.91
CA TRP A 54 3.13 3.47 -9.35
C TRP A 54 4.05 4.55 -9.88
N PRO A 55 5.36 4.50 -9.59
CA PRO A 55 6.33 5.35 -10.29
C PRO A 55 6.26 5.11 -11.81
N ALA A 56 6.36 6.17 -12.61
CA ALA A 56 6.28 6.13 -14.08
C ALA A 56 7.16 5.02 -14.71
N GLN A 57 8.37 4.85 -14.19
CA GLN A 57 9.36 3.86 -14.64
C GLN A 57 8.87 2.41 -14.47
N TYR A 58 7.93 2.16 -13.56
CA TYR A 58 7.41 0.84 -13.22
C TYR A 58 6.00 0.58 -13.76
N GLN A 59 5.42 1.50 -14.55
CA GLN A 59 4.10 1.31 -15.16
C GLN A 59 3.99 0.01 -15.97
N ARG A 60 5.09 -0.50 -16.55
CA ARG A 60 5.09 -1.77 -17.30
C ARG A 60 4.92 -3.01 -16.41
N ALA A 61 5.12 -2.88 -15.10
CA ALA A 61 4.93 -3.94 -14.13
C ALA A 61 3.49 -4.03 -13.59
N THR A 62 2.65 -3.03 -13.89
CA THR A 62 1.28 -2.95 -13.37
C THR A 62 0.29 -3.73 -14.22
N HIS A 63 -0.93 -3.89 -13.71
CA HIS A 63 -2.06 -4.34 -14.53
C HIS A 63 -2.38 -3.32 -15.63
N ARG A 64 -2.82 -3.82 -16.80
CA ARG A 64 -3.13 -3.00 -18.00
C ARG A 64 -4.27 -2.00 -17.81
N ASP A 65 -5.10 -2.22 -16.80
CA ASP A 65 -6.29 -1.43 -16.49
C ASP A 65 -6.05 -0.43 -15.35
N GLN A 66 -4.82 -0.33 -14.84
CA GLN A 66 -4.42 0.72 -13.91
C GLN A 66 -4.24 2.05 -14.67
N PRO A 67 -4.85 3.15 -14.20
CA PRO A 67 -4.73 4.45 -14.84
C PRO A 67 -3.29 4.97 -14.71
N ILE A 68 -2.72 5.46 -15.82
CA ILE A 68 -1.49 6.27 -15.78
C ILE A 68 -1.78 7.54 -14.98
N HIS A 69 -0.94 7.85 -13.99
CA HIS A 69 -1.16 9.02 -13.14
C HIS A 69 -0.68 10.29 -13.86
N GLU A 70 -1.34 11.44 -13.62
CA GLU A 70 -1.04 12.70 -14.32
C GLU A 70 0.41 13.17 -14.12
N SER A 71 1.04 12.79 -13.00
CA SER A 71 2.47 13.03 -12.75
C SER A 71 3.37 12.41 -13.82
N ASP A 72 2.94 11.29 -14.40
CA ASP A 72 3.74 10.51 -15.34
C ASP A 72 3.60 11.01 -16.79
N LEU A 73 2.70 11.99 -17.02
CA LEU A 73 2.52 12.67 -18.30
C LEU A 73 3.38 13.93 -18.44
N ARG A 74 4.06 14.36 -17.36
CA ARG A 74 4.77 15.65 -17.31
C ARG A 74 6.29 15.54 -17.55
N ASP A 75 6.78 14.35 -17.85
CA ASP A 75 8.19 14.06 -18.22
C ASP A 75 8.38 13.87 -19.73
#